data_AF-A0A0S8HE36-F1
#
_entry.id   AF-A0A0S8HE36-F1
#
_cell.length_a   1.000
_cell.length_b   1.000
_cell.length_c   1.000
_cell.angle_alpha   90.00
_cell.angle_beta   90.00
_cell.angle_gamma   90.00
#
_symmetry.space_group_name_H-M   'P 1'
#
loop_
_entity.id
_entity.type
_entity.pdbx_description
1 polymer ?
#
loop_
_entity_poly.entity_id
_entity_poly.type
_entity_poly.pdbx_seq_one_letter_code
_entity_poly.pdbx_strand_id
1 'polypeptide(L)'
;MDRQLIRRIENDYPYPVALEFRRLNTKEYLASDENRLRQILKISETTIHLLALISIVDLLENCTKSTITVPDYFKKEFPGWFTRTSFGKWISLTRESIRLFQENNVPMFLKELPEYFMDTKGSESSAQKAFDRLTNIRNQLSHPQFTLTNKIIEDFCSETEKLLETILTGMEFIMNYPFLYVDNITVRYRKWTDPSFFHTFSEVIGNSSEFNAYNKILSELVNTPAIIIVKDKEVDYLNLDPVLIYSNEGENRIPDIFMYIDWDKGRVVKYKPVWNGGSFNLTGTTNELETLNSLLKFFEFFAAESVYSGYKESVEKLKVSA
;
A
#
# COMPACT_ATOMS: atom_id res chain seq x y z
N MET A 1 8.81 -17.10 15.53
CA MET A 1 9.42 -15.75 15.53
C MET A 1 10.22 -15.50 16.77
N ASP A 2 11.46 -15.07 16.59
CA ASP A 2 12.32 -14.56 17.66
C ASP A 2 11.82 -13.19 18.21
N ARG A 3 12.11 -12.91 19.49
CA ARG A 3 11.71 -11.68 20.18
C ARG A 3 12.28 -10.41 19.54
N GLN A 4 13.47 -10.48 18.95
CA GLN A 4 14.06 -9.33 18.27
C GLN A 4 13.27 -8.95 17.02
N LEU A 5 12.85 -9.95 16.23
CA LEU A 5 12.03 -9.74 15.04
C LEU A 5 10.67 -9.14 15.42
N ILE A 6 10.00 -9.64 16.47
CA ILE A 6 8.73 -9.10 16.96
C ILE A 6 8.86 -7.60 17.27
N ARG A 7 9.90 -7.20 18.01
CA ARG A 7 10.13 -5.79 18.36
C ARG A 7 10.38 -4.91 17.15
N ARG A 8 11.14 -5.40 16.16
CA ARG A 8 11.39 -4.66 14.92
C ARG A 8 10.10 -4.45 14.13
N ILE A 9 9.26 -5.49 14.02
CA ILE A 9 7.96 -5.37 13.33
C ILE A 9 7.05 -4.36 14.05
N GLU A 10 6.98 -4.37 15.37
CA GLU A 10 6.07 -3.49 16.12
C GLU A 10 6.46 -2.00 16.11
N ASN A 11 7.72 -1.68 15.87
CA ASN A 11 8.25 -0.31 15.98
C ASN A 11 8.74 0.27 14.65
N ASP A 12 9.34 -0.56 13.79
CA ASP A 12 10.11 -0.08 12.64
C ASP A 12 9.42 -0.41 11.30
N TYR A 13 8.41 -1.28 11.28
CA TYR A 13 7.66 -1.57 10.06
C TYR A 13 6.63 -0.46 9.78
N PRO A 14 6.19 -0.31 8.51
CA PRO A 14 5.16 0.66 8.16
C PRO A 14 3.90 0.43 8.99
N TYR A 15 3.30 1.54 9.43
CA TYR A 15 2.11 1.54 10.30
C TYR A 15 1.01 0.54 9.90
N PRO A 16 0.64 0.38 8.60
CA PRO A 16 -0.37 -0.60 8.18
C PRO A 16 -0.08 -2.04 8.57
N VAL A 17 1.20 -2.44 8.59
CA VAL A 17 1.61 -3.82 8.90
C VAL A 17 1.86 -3.97 10.40
N ALA A 18 2.58 -3.02 11.01
CA ALA A 18 2.94 -3.06 12.41
C ALA A 18 1.71 -3.06 13.34
N LEU A 19 0.68 -2.27 13.02
CA LEU A 19 -0.56 -2.22 13.79
C LEU A 19 -1.31 -3.56 13.79
N GLU A 20 -1.50 -4.17 12.62
CA GLU A 20 -2.19 -5.46 12.51
C GLU A 20 -1.38 -6.59 13.16
N PHE A 21 -0.05 -6.53 13.07
CA PHE A 21 0.83 -7.46 13.75
C PHE A 21 0.73 -7.34 15.28
N ARG A 22 0.67 -6.11 15.81
CA ARG A 22 0.47 -5.90 17.25
C ARG A 22 -0.86 -6.46 17.73
N ARG A 23 -1.94 -6.30 16.95
CA ARG A 23 -3.26 -6.89 17.25
C ARG A 23 -3.18 -8.41 17.41
N LEU A 24 -2.45 -9.11 16.53
CA LEU A 24 -2.21 -10.57 16.62
C LEU A 24 -1.61 -11.02 17.96
N ASN A 25 -0.90 -10.13 18.67
CA ASN A 25 -0.26 -10.42 19.95
C ASN A 25 -1.09 -9.97 21.18
N THR A 26 -2.33 -9.53 20.99
CA THR A 26 -3.27 -9.25 22.08
C THR A 26 -4.03 -10.49 22.52
N LYS A 27 -4.62 -10.45 23.73
CA LYS A 27 -5.35 -11.58 24.34
C LYS A 27 -6.42 -12.20 23.44
N GLU A 28 -7.06 -11.40 22.59
CA GLU A 28 -8.11 -11.85 21.66
C GLU A 28 -7.60 -12.88 20.63
N TYR A 29 -6.32 -12.82 20.27
CA TYR A 29 -5.74 -13.63 19.20
C TYR A 29 -4.65 -14.59 19.69
N LEU A 30 -4.46 -14.76 21.00
CA LEU A 30 -3.43 -15.65 21.55
C LEU A 30 -3.77 -17.13 21.40
N ALA A 31 -5.05 -17.48 21.33
CA ALA A 31 -5.49 -18.85 21.14
C ALA A 31 -5.32 -19.28 19.68
N SER A 32 -4.97 -20.55 19.45
CA SER A 32 -4.93 -21.14 18.10
C SER A 32 -6.33 -21.43 17.58
N ASP A 33 -7.09 -20.36 17.33
CA ASP A 33 -8.48 -20.41 16.90
C ASP A 33 -8.71 -19.69 15.56
N GLU A 34 -9.97 -19.63 15.14
CA GLU A 34 -10.35 -19.00 13.88
C GLU A 34 -10.00 -17.51 13.85
N ASN A 35 -10.07 -16.81 14.99
CA ASN A 35 -9.75 -15.38 15.06
C ASN A 35 -8.28 -15.16 14.76
N ARG A 36 -7.39 -15.96 15.37
CA ARG A 36 -5.95 -15.90 15.11
C ARG A 36 -5.63 -16.18 13.64
N LEU A 37 -6.22 -17.22 13.06
CA LEU A 37 -6.06 -17.55 11.65
C LEU A 37 -6.49 -16.39 10.74
N ARG A 38 -7.65 -15.79 11.01
CA ARG A 38 -8.15 -14.62 10.25
C ARG A 38 -7.23 -13.42 10.39
N GLN A 39 -6.68 -13.17 11.57
CA GLN A 39 -5.75 -12.06 11.80
C GLN A 39 -4.42 -12.26 11.06
N ILE A 40 -3.88 -13.49 11.01
CA ILE A 40 -2.68 -13.81 10.21
C ILE A 40 -2.91 -13.55 8.72
N LEU A 41 -4.07 -13.98 8.19
CA LEU A 41 -4.45 -13.70 6.81
C LEU A 41 -4.63 -12.21 6.55
N LYS A 42 -5.22 -11.46 7.49
CA LYS A 42 -5.39 -10.00 7.43
C LYS A 42 -4.05 -9.26 7.38
N ILE A 43 -3.09 -9.65 8.21
CA ILE A 43 -1.72 -9.09 8.18
C ILE A 43 -1.11 -9.35 6.82
N SER A 44 -1.13 -10.60 6.36
CA SER A 44 -0.53 -11.01 5.09
C SER A 44 -1.15 -10.27 3.89
N GLU A 45 -2.47 -10.14 3.87
CA GLU A 45 -3.20 -9.37 2.84
C GLU A 45 -2.86 -7.87 2.92
N THR A 46 -2.69 -7.31 4.12
CA THR A 46 -2.30 -5.91 4.30
C THR A 46 -0.88 -5.66 3.84
N THR A 47 0.04 -6.59 4.11
CA THR A 47 1.42 -6.55 3.64
C THR A 47 1.50 -6.54 2.12
N ILE A 48 0.90 -7.52 1.43
CA ILE A 48 0.96 -7.55 -0.04
C ILE A 48 0.24 -6.36 -0.66
N HIS A 49 -0.86 -5.91 -0.06
CA HIS A 49 -1.59 -4.76 -0.55
C HIS A 49 -0.70 -3.51 -0.47
N LEU A 50 -0.03 -3.26 0.66
CA LEU A 50 0.90 -2.13 0.79
C LEU A 50 2.01 -2.20 -0.27
N LEU A 51 2.66 -3.37 -0.44
CA LEU A 51 3.71 -3.54 -1.43
C LEU A 51 3.20 -3.35 -2.87
N ALA A 52 1.97 -3.77 -3.17
CA ALA A 52 1.35 -3.57 -4.47
C ALA A 52 1.10 -2.09 -4.77
N LEU A 53 0.60 -1.32 -3.78
CA LEU A 53 0.40 0.11 -3.89
C LEU A 53 1.72 0.86 -4.12
N ILE A 54 2.77 0.49 -3.39
CA ILE A 54 4.11 1.06 -3.58
C ILE A 54 4.63 0.77 -4.98
N SER A 55 4.52 -0.49 -5.42
CA SER A 55 5.00 -0.94 -6.73
C SER A 55 4.32 -0.21 -7.89
N ILE A 56 3.00 -0.01 -7.81
CA ILE A 56 2.25 0.61 -8.90
C ILE A 56 2.47 2.13 -8.96
N VAL A 57 2.70 2.78 -7.82
CA VAL A 57 3.11 4.19 -7.76
C VAL A 57 4.50 4.37 -8.36
N ASP A 58 5.46 3.53 -7.96
CA ASP A 58 6.82 3.56 -8.52
C ASP A 58 6.81 3.35 -10.04
N LEU A 59 5.98 2.40 -10.51
CA LEU A 59 5.77 2.18 -11.94
C LEU A 59 5.22 3.45 -12.63
N LEU A 60 4.23 4.12 -12.03
CA LEU A 60 3.61 5.32 -12.61
C LEU A 60 4.61 6.48 -12.73
N GLU A 61 5.42 6.69 -11.70
CA GLU A 61 6.49 7.69 -11.69
C GLU A 61 7.50 7.45 -12.82
N ASN A 62 7.90 6.19 -13.02
CA ASN A 62 8.83 5.81 -14.08
C ASN A 62 8.21 5.90 -15.48
N CYS A 63 6.93 5.58 -15.64
CA CYS A 63 6.21 5.83 -16.89
C CYS A 63 6.10 7.33 -17.19
N THR A 64 5.84 8.16 -16.19
CA THR A 64 5.79 9.63 -16.34
C THR A 64 7.15 10.20 -16.75
N LYS A 65 8.25 9.61 -16.25
CA LYS A 65 9.63 9.92 -16.65
C LYS A 65 10.04 9.29 -17.99
N SER A 66 9.13 8.57 -18.66
CA SER A 66 9.38 7.82 -19.91
C SER A 66 10.52 6.80 -19.81
N THR A 67 10.78 6.26 -18.62
CA THR A 67 11.81 5.23 -18.40
C THR A 67 11.28 3.81 -18.59
N ILE A 68 9.97 3.61 -18.42
CA ILE A 68 9.31 2.31 -18.58
C ILE A 68 8.20 2.40 -19.63
N THR A 69 8.23 1.48 -20.59
CA THR A 69 7.14 1.29 -21.56
C THR A 69 6.20 0.19 -21.10
N VAL A 70 4.89 0.49 -21.11
CA VAL A 70 3.85 -0.44 -20.68
C VAL A 70 3.28 -1.21 -21.89
N PRO A 71 3.40 -2.54 -21.93
CA PRO A 71 2.89 -3.37 -23.03
C PRO A 71 1.35 -3.52 -22.98
N ASP A 72 0.75 -3.81 -24.14
CA ASP A 72 -0.71 -3.92 -24.28
C ASP A 72 -1.34 -4.99 -23.39
N TYR A 73 -0.62 -6.09 -23.13
CA TYR A 73 -1.13 -7.14 -22.25
C TYR A 73 -1.35 -6.61 -20.82
N PHE A 74 -0.43 -5.79 -20.31
CA PHE A 74 -0.56 -5.19 -18.98
C PHE A 74 -1.75 -4.21 -18.97
N LYS A 75 -1.88 -3.40 -20.04
CA LYS A 75 -3.00 -2.46 -20.18
C LYS A 75 -4.37 -3.12 -20.19
N LYS A 76 -4.44 -4.36 -20.69
CA LYS A 76 -5.67 -5.15 -20.72
C LYS A 76 -6.04 -5.71 -19.36
N GLU A 77 -5.06 -6.19 -18.60
CA GLU A 77 -5.29 -6.86 -17.31
C GLU A 77 -5.38 -5.89 -16.12
N PHE A 78 -4.67 -4.75 -16.18
CA PHE A 78 -4.59 -3.77 -15.10
C PHE A 78 -5.95 -3.33 -14.54
N PRO A 79 -6.98 -2.97 -15.35
CA PRO A 79 -8.29 -2.63 -14.80
C PRO A 79 -8.84 -3.75 -13.92
N GLY A 80 -8.67 -5.01 -14.34
CA GLY A 80 -9.09 -6.18 -13.57
C GLY A 80 -8.38 -6.31 -12.23
N TRP A 81 -7.12 -5.90 -12.11
CA TRP A 81 -6.37 -5.90 -10.85
C TRP A 81 -6.71 -4.71 -9.96
N PHE A 82 -6.86 -3.52 -10.55
CA PHE A 82 -6.95 -2.25 -9.81
C PHE A 82 -8.39 -1.85 -9.40
N THR A 83 -9.43 -2.31 -10.11
CA THR A 83 -10.83 -1.84 -9.90
C THR A 83 -11.74 -2.86 -9.20
N ARG A 84 -11.18 -3.91 -8.61
CA ARG A 84 -11.89 -4.85 -7.72
C ARG A 84 -10.88 -5.75 -7.05
N THR A 85 -10.19 -5.23 -6.05
CA THR A 85 -8.97 -5.85 -5.56
C THR A 85 -9.23 -7.08 -4.68
N SER A 86 -8.26 -7.97 -4.62
CA SER A 86 -8.27 -9.17 -3.78
C SER A 86 -6.85 -9.58 -3.47
N PHE A 87 -6.64 -10.46 -2.49
CA PHE A 87 -5.31 -10.96 -2.13
C PHE A 87 -4.51 -11.41 -3.37
N GLY A 88 -5.08 -12.29 -4.19
CA GLY A 88 -4.42 -12.76 -5.42
C GLY A 88 -4.12 -11.64 -6.42
N LYS A 89 -5.01 -10.65 -6.56
CA LYS A 89 -4.80 -9.52 -7.48
C LYS A 89 -3.68 -8.60 -7.02
N TRP A 90 -3.48 -8.40 -5.72
CA TRP A 90 -2.35 -7.65 -5.19
C TRP A 90 -1.02 -8.35 -5.45
N ILE A 91 -0.99 -9.68 -5.34
CA ILE A 91 0.17 -10.49 -5.72
C ILE A 91 0.46 -10.29 -7.21
N SER A 92 -0.55 -10.45 -8.08
CA SER A 92 -0.38 -10.26 -9.53
C SER A 92 0.11 -8.86 -9.88
N LEU A 93 -0.48 -7.81 -9.30
CA LEU A 93 -0.09 -6.42 -9.57
C LEU A 93 1.37 -6.16 -9.17
N THR A 94 1.79 -6.68 -8.01
CA THR A 94 3.18 -6.55 -7.55
C THR A 94 4.15 -7.27 -8.50
N ARG A 95 3.85 -8.53 -8.83
CA ARG A 95 4.69 -9.36 -9.73
C ARG A 95 4.84 -8.75 -11.11
N GLU A 96 3.74 -8.30 -11.71
CA GLU A 96 3.77 -7.72 -13.05
C GLU A 96 4.45 -6.34 -13.06
N SER A 97 4.31 -5.56 -11.98
CA SER A 97 5.11 -4.32 -11.82
C SER A 97 6.61 -4.64 -11.80
N ILE A 98 7.05 -5.57 -10.95
CA ILE A 98 8.46 -6.01 -10.88
C ILE A 98 8.97 -6.46 -12.26
N ARG A 99 8.17 -7.25 -12.97
CA ARG A 99 8.51 -7.75 -14.29
C ARG A 99 8.75 -6.61 -15.29
N LEU A 100 7.90 -5.59 -15.29
CA LEU A 100 8.07 -4.42 -16.17
C LEU A 100 9.36 -3.66 -15.87
N PHE A 101 9.73 -3.48 -14.59
CA PHE A 101 11.01 -2.88 -14.21
C PHE A 101 12.19 -3.70 -14.73
N GLN A 102 12.15 -5.02 -14.57
CA GLN A 102 13.20 -5.93 -15.06
C GLN A 102 13.32 -5.93 -16.59
N GLU A 103 12.20 -6.03 -17.31
CA GLU A 103 12.17 -6.03 -18.78
C GLU A 103 12.70 -4.70 -19.37
N ASN A 104 12.48 -3.58 -18.68
CA ASN A 104 12.98 -2.27 -19.09
C ASN A 104 14.38 -1.94 -18.52
N ASN A 105 15.00 -2.84 -17.73
CA ASN A 105 16.27 -2.62 -17.04
C ASN A 105 16.30 -1.35 -16.16
N VAL A 106 15.18 -1.03 -15.51
CA VAL A 106 15.05 0.09 -14.59
C VAL A 106 15.04 -0.46 -13.16
N PRO A 107 15.85 0.07 -12.23
CA PRO A 107 15.78 -0.33 -10.83
C PRO A 107 14.51 0.22 -10.18
N MET A 108 13.86 -0.59 -9.34
CA MET A 108 12.75 -0.14 -8.51
C MET A 108 13.24 0.81 -7.40
N PHE A 109 12.33 1.63 -6.89
CA PHE A 109 12.54 2.49 -5.73
C PHE A 109 12.97 1.66 -4.51
N LEU A 110 12.21 0.60 -4.20
CA LEU A 110 12.58 -0.45 -3.25
C LEU A 110 13.45 -1.49 -3.97
N LYS A 111 14.77 -1.37 -3.86
CA LYS A 111 15.73 -2.16 -4.65
C LYS A 111 15.65 -3.66 -4.37
N GLU A 112 15.28 -4.03 -3.16
CA GLU A 112 15.20 -5.41 -2.68
C GLU A 112 13.88 -6.10 -3.09
N LEU A 113 12.88 -5.33 -3.53
CA LEU A 113 11.54 -5.86 -3.82
C LEU A 113 11.54 -6.93 -4.92
N PRO A 114 12.29 -6.82 -6.03
CA PRO A 114 12.40 -7.89 -7.01
C PRO A 114 12.91 -9.21 -6.42
N GLU A 115 13.98 -9.17 -5.63
CA GLU A 115 14.59 -10.36 -5.00
C GLU A 115 13.68 -10.96 -3.91
N TYR A 116 12.89 -10.11 -3.26
CA TYR A 116 11.89 -10.56 -2.29
C TYR A 116 10.78 -11.40 -2.94
N PHE A 117 10.39 -11.14 -4.19
CA PHE A 117 9.36 -11.92 -4.92
C PHE A 117 9.92 -13.00 -5.87
N MET A 118 11.12 -12.79 -6.40
CA MET A 118 11.74 -13.66 -7.40
C MET A 118 13.14 -14.05 -6.93
N ASP A 119 13.44 -15.35 -6.94
CA ASP A 119 14.78 -15.84 -6.66
C ASP A 119 15.71 -15.54 -7.87
N THR A 120 17.01 -15.49 -7.60
CA THR A 120 18.13 -15.25 -8.53
C THR A 120 18.12 -16.12 -9.80
N LYS A 121 17.38 -17.23 -9.79
CA LYS A 121 17.23 -18.17 -10.92
C LYS A 121 15.92 -17.99 -11.70
N GLY A 122 15.15 -16.95 -11.40
CA GLY A 122 13.83 -16.71 -12.00
C GLY A 122 12.72 -17.62 -11.44
N SER A 123 12.97 -18.37 -10.37
CA SER A 123 11.95 -19.15 -9.66
C SER A 123 11.27 -18.34 -8.56
N GLU A 124 10.07 -18.72 -8.15
CA GLU A 124 9.35 -18.05 -7.06
C GLU A 124 10.14 -18.10 -5.74
N SER A 125 10.26 -16.94 -5.09
CA SER A 125 10.90 -16.80 -3.78
C SER A 125 10.11 -17.52 -2.68
N SER A 126 10.70 -17.64 -1.49
CA SER A 126 10.00 -18.16 -0.31
C SER A 126 8.78 -17.29 0.06
N ALA A 127 8.88 -15.97 -0.06
CA ALA A 127 7.79 -15.05 0.23
C ALA A 127 6.65 -15.19 -0.80
N GLN A 128 6.96 -15.30 -2.09
CA GLN A 128 5.95 -15.52 -3.13
C GLN A 128 5.18 -16.82 -2.87
N LYS A 129 5.90 -17.92 -2.61
CA LYS A 129 5.27 -19.22 -2.27
C LYS A 129 4.41 -19.12 -1.02
N ALA A 130 4.83 -18.34 -0.03
CA ALA A 130 4.07 -18.12 1.19
C ALA A 130 2.76 -17.35 0.91
N PHE A 131 2.80 -16.29 0.11
CA PHE A 131 1.60 -15.55 -0.30
C PHE A 131 0.63 -16.42 -1.11
N ASP A 132 1.13 -17.24 -2.03
CA ASP A 132 0.29 -18.15 -2.83
C ASP A 132 -0.37 -19.21 -1.94
N ARG A 133 0.38 -19.77 -0.98
CA ARG A 133 -0.16 -20.74 -0.03
C ARG A 133 -1.23 -20.12 0.87
N LEU A 134 -1.00 -18.91 1.39
CA LEU A 134 -1.99 -18.18 2.21
C LEU A 134 -3.24 -17.82 1.40
N THR A 135 -3.08 -17.46 0.13
CA THR A 135 -4.20 -17.22 -0.78
C THR A 135 -5.04 -18.49 -0.96
N ASN A 136 -4.40 -19.65 -1.14
CA ASN A 136 -5.08 -20.94 -1.22
C ASN A 136 -5.83 -21.29 0.07
N ILE A 137 -5.21 -21.09 1.23
CA ILE A 137 -5.86 -21.31 2.53
C ILE A 137 -7.08 -20.38 2.67
N ARG A 138 -6.94 -19.08 2.38
CA ARG A 138 -8.06 -18.13 2.40
C ARG A 138 -9.22 -18.60 1.50
N ASN A 139 -8.92 -19.05 0.29
CA ASN A 139 -9.94 -19.52 -0.65
C ASN A 139 -10.65 -20.76 -0.10
N GLN A 140 -9.92 -21.72 0.47
CA GLN A 140 -10.50 -22.89 1.14
C GLN A 140 -11.46 -22.50 2.28
N LEU A 141 -11.04 -21.57 3.15
CA LEU A 141 -11.87 -21.06 4.25
C LEU A 141 -13.10 -20.29 3.77
N SER A 142 -13.07 -19.74 2.55
CA SER A 142 -14.19 -19.01 1.96
C SER A 142 -15.20 -19.93 1.24
N HIS A 143 -14.87 -21.21 1.05
CA HIS A 143 -15.75 -22.16 0.38
C HIS A 143 -16.87 -22.67 1.31
N PRO A 144 -18.16 -22.52 0.95
CA PRO A 144 -19.28 -22.85 1.83
C PRO A 144 -19.36 -24.30 2.32
N GLN A 145 -18.70 -25.23 1.63
CA GLN A 145 -18.72 -26.67 1.96
C GLN A 145 -17.54 -27.11 2.83
N PHE A 146 -16.60 -26.20 3.12
CA PHE A 146 -15.43 -26.54 3.93
C PHE A 146 -15.80 -26.57 5.41
N THR A 147 -15.80 -27.76 6.02
CA THR A 147 -16.10 -27.92 7.45
C THR A 147 -14.85 -27.69 8.27
N LEU A 148 -14.81 -26.58 8.99
CA LEU A 148 -13.73 -26.22 9.92
C LEU A 148 -13.89 -27.02 11.22
N THR A 149 -12.99 -27.99 11.41
CA THR A 149 -12.82 -28.67 12.71
C THR A 149 -11.70 -27.97 13.50
N ASN A 150 -11.73 -28.05 14.83
CA ASN A 150 -10.70 -27.44 15.68
C ASN A 150 -9.29 -27.92 15.31
N LYS A 151 -9.12 -29.20 14.95
CA LYS A 151 -7.84 -29.74 14.51
C LYS A 151 -7.34 -29.08 13.22
N ILE A 152 -8.23 -28.87 12.24
CA ILE A 152 -7.88 -28.18 10.99
C ILE A 152 -7.50 -26.72 11.27
N ILE A 153 -8.19 -26.06 12.20
CA ILE A 153 -7.89 -24.68 12.61
C ILE A 153 -6.50 -24.62 13.26
N GLU A 154 -6.17 -25.54 14.17
CA GLU A 154 -4.85 -25.60 14.81
C GLU A 154 -3.73 -25.86 13.79
N ASP A 155 -3.95 -26.81 12.86
CA ASP A 155 -3.00 -27.12 11.79
C ASP A 155 -2.78 -25.90 10.88
N PHE A 156 -3.85 -25.21 10.48
CA PHE A 156 -3.75 -23.97 9.69
C PHE A 156 -3.13 -22.82 10.48
N CYS A 157 -3.41 -22.65 11.78
CA CYS A 157 -2.73 -21.64 12.58
C CYS A 157 -1.22 -21.87 12.56
N SER A 158 -0.78 -23.09 12.86
CA SER A 158 0.65 -23.46 12.86
C SER A 158 1.30 -23.28 11.49
N GLU A 159 0.60 -23.64 10.41
CA GLU A 159 1.09 -23.43 9.04
C GLU A 159 1.18 -21.94 8.70
N THR A 160 0.09 -21.20 8.87
CA THR A 160 -0.01 -19.79 8.48
C THR A 160 0.93 -18.89 9.29
N GLU A 161 1.21 -19.21 10.57
CA GLU A 161 2.22 -18.52 11.37
C GLU A 161 3.61 -18.61 10.76
N LYS A 162 4.02 -19.79 10.30
CA LYS A 162 5.34 -20.00 9.65
C LYS A 162 5.43 -19.25 8.32
N LEU A 163 4.34 -19.22 7.57
CA LEU A 163 4.25 -18.47 6.32
C LEU A 163 4.32 -16.96 6.58
N LEU A 164 3.63 -16.46 7.61
CA LEU A 164 3.71 -15.06 8.02
C LEU A 164 5.11 -14.68 8.48
N GLU A 165 5.76 -15.52 9.29
CA GLU A 165 7.16 -15.31 9.71
C GLU A 165 8.10 -15.22 8.49
N THR A 166 7.89 -16.06 7.47
CA THR A 166 8.66 -16.02 6.22
C THR A 166 8.47 -14.69 5.48
N ILE A 167 7.21 -14.24 5.35
CA ILE A 167 6.85 -12.96 4.71
C ILE A 167 7.47 -11.79 5.46
N LEU A 168 7.26 -11.71 6.76
CA LEU A 168 7.70 -10.56 7.55
C LEU A 168 9.23 -10.50 7.65
N THR A 169 9.91 -11.64 7.81
CA THR A 169 11.38 -11.69 7.81
C THR A 169 11.97 -11.27 6.46
N GLY A 170 11.41 -11.75 5.34
CA GLY A 170 11.89 -11.35 4.01
C GLY A 170 11.66 -9.87 3.70
N MET A 171 10.69 -9.23 4.36
CA MET A 171 10.38 -7.81 4.22
C MET A 171 11.23 -6.89 5.10
N GLU A 172 12.24 -7.40 5.83
CA GLU A 172 13.05 -6.57 6.75
C GLU A 172 13.68 -5.34 6.08
N PHE A 173 13.96 -5.39 4.77
CA PHE A 173 14.51 -4.26 4.01
C PHE A 173 13.63 -3.01 4.08
N ILE A 174 12.32 -3.14 4.30
CA ILE A 174 11.39 -2.00 4.33
C ILE A 174 11.72 -1.00 5.44
N MET A 175 12.38 -1.46 6.51
CA MET A 175 12.81 -0.61 7.64
C MET A 175 13.88 0.41 7.22
N ASN A 176 14.57 0.19 6.10
CA ASN A 176 15.55 1.13 5.56
C ASN A 176 14.90 2.28 4.79
N TYR A 177 13.58 2.28 4.64
CA TYR A 177 12.82 3.24 3.86
C TYR A 177 11.80 3.95 4.75
N PRO A 178 12.16 5.11 5.35
CA PRO A 178 11.25 5.83 6.24
C PRO A 178 9.95 6.22 5.53
N PHE A 179 8.82 5.87 6.16
CA PHE A 179 7.49 6.33 5.76
C PHE A 179 7.19 7.61 6.52
N LEU A 180 6.96 8.70 5.80
CA LEU A 180 6.69 10.01 6.38
C LEU A 180 5.36 10.56 5.88
N TYR A 181 4.57 11.13 6.78
CA TYR A 181 3.45 11.98 6.43
C TYR A 181 3.93 13.44 6.39
N VAL A 182 3.76 14.08 5.24
CA VAL A 182 4.00 15.52 5.06
C VAL A 182 2.66 16.22 5.21
N ASP A 183 2.50 16.96 6.31
CA ASP A 183 1.24 17.65 6.62
C ASP A 183 1.15 18.99 5.88
N ASN A 184 2.12 19.86 6.14
CA ASN A 184 2.18 21.20 5.57
C ASN A 184 3.61 21.69 5.37
N ILE A 185 3.74 22.68 4.47
CA ILE A 185 5.00 23.38 4.19
C ILE A 185 4.79 24.86 4.50
N THR A 186 5.56 25.38 5.46
CA THR A 186 5.60 26.80 5.76
C THR A 186 6.76 27.46 5.02
N VAL A 187 6.45 28.42 4.14
CA VAL A 187 7.45 29.20 3.41
C VAL A 187 7.84 30.44 4.19
N ARG A 188 9.12 30.62 4.48
CA ARG A 188 9.68 31.87 5.01
C ARG A 188 10.46 32.59 3.93
N TYR A 189 9.97 33.74 3.51
CA TYR A 189 10.59 34.56 2.47
C TYR A 189 10.72 36.00 2.98
N ARG A 190 11.95 36.40 3.35
CA ARG A 190 12.25 37.80 3.70
C ARG A 190 12.66 38.55 2.43
N LYS A 191 12.48 39.86 2.46
CA LYS A 191 12.92 40.75 1.37
C LYS A 191 14.42 40.53 1.12
N TRP A 192 14.79 40.21 -0.11
CA TRP A 192 16.18 39.99 -0.57
C TRP A 192 16.87 38.72 -0.07
N THR A 193 16.13 37.69 0.33
CA THR A 193 16.68 36.38 0.71
C THR A 193 16.01 35.27 -0.06
N ASP A 194 16.69 34.16 -0.31
CA ASP A 194 16.05 32.97 -0.88
C ASP A 194 14.96 32.41 0.05
N PRO A 195 13.87 31.86 -0.51
CA PRO A 195 12.82 31.24 0.28
C PRO A 195 13.37 30.02 1.04
N SER A 196 12.94 29.87 2.30
CA SER A 196 13.23 28.69 3.11
C SER A 196 11.93 27.90 3.34
N PHE A 197 11.98 26.59 3.11
CA PHE A 197 10.81 25.70 3.20
C PHE A 197 10.89 24.85 4.47
N PHE A 198 9.99 25.12 5.42
CA PHE A 198 9.88 24.39 6.68
C PHE A 198 8.79 23.33 6.52
N HIS A 199 9.20 22.07 6.51
CA HIS A 199 8.32 20.93 6.35
C HIS A 199 7.97 20.35 7.71
N THR A 200 6.68 20.08 7.92
CA THR A 200 6.19 19.34 9.09
C THR A 200 6.04 17.87 8.69
N PHE A 201 6.89 17.01 9.22
CA PHE A 201 6.87 15.56 8.98
C PHE A 201 6.35 14.82 10.19
N SER A 202 5.69 13.69 9.98
CA SER A 202 5.41 12.71 11.04
C SER A 202 5.77 11.30 10.56
N GLU A 203 6.45 10.51 11.39
CA GLU A 203 6.82 9.15 11.02
C GLU A 203 5.61 8.21 11.02
N VAL A 204 5.41 7.50 9.92
CA VAL A 204 4.29 6.57 9.69
C VAL A 204 4.77 5.13 9.89
N ILE A 205 5.36 4.88 11.06
CA ILE A 205 5.93 3.58 11.44
C ILE A 205 5.38 3.12 12.78
N GLY A 206 5.49 1.82 13.03
CA GLY A 206 5.12 1.21 14.30
C GLY A 206 3.63 1.30 14.58
N ASN A 207 3.26 1.70 15.80
CA ASN A 207 1.88 1.59 16.29
C ASN A 207 1.33 2.88 16.92
N SER A 208 2.04 4.00 16.81
CA SER A 208 1.58 5.25 17.40
C SER A 208 0.40 5.79 16.59
N SER A 209 -0.75 5.98 17.24
CA SER A 209 -1.89 6.71 16.68
C SER A 209 -1.62 8.21 16.53
N GLU A 210 -0.62 8.70 17.25
CA GLU A 210 -0.14 10.08 17.22
C GLU A 210 1.28 10.02 16.63
N PHE A 211 1.37 10.15 15.30
CA PHE A 211 2.66 10.19 14.64
C PHE A 211 3.47 11.37 15.20
N ASN A 212 4.71 11.13 15.64
CA ASN A 212 5.53 12.18 16.26
C ASN A 212 5.92 13.21 15.20
N ALA A 213 5.29 14.38 15.25
CA ALA A 213 5.57 15.45 14.32
C ALA A 213 6.93 16.11 14.65
N TYR A 214 7.76 16.29 13.63
CA TYR A 214 9.00 17.04 13.72
C TYR A 214 9.16 17.96 12.51
N ASN A 215 9.88 19.06 12.71
CA ASN A 215 10.11 20.07 11.67
C ASN A 215 11.49 19.89 11.06
N LYS A 216 11.58 19.96 9.73
CA LYS A 216 12.85 19.98 9.02
C LYS A 216 12.83 21.01 7.89
N ILE A 217 13.99 21.63 7.66
CA ILE A 217 14.17 22.56 6.53
C ILE A 217 14.71 21.75 5.35
N LEU A 218 14.01 21.80 4.22
CA LEU A 218 14.50 21.27 2.95
C LEU A 218 14.64 22.42 1.95
N SER A 219 15.53 22.25 0.98
CA SER A 219 15.74 23.21 -0.11
C SER A 219 14.66 23.13 -1.19
N GLU A 220 13.90 22.04 -1.23
CA GLU A 220 12.93 21.73 -2.29
C GLU A 220 11.53 21.59 -1.71
N LEU A 221 10.52 21.82 -2.56
CA LEU A 221 9.12 21.57 -2.24
C LEU A 221 8.84 20.06 -2.37
N VAL A 222 8.24 19.48 -1.34
CA VAL A 222 7.69 18.13 -1.38
C VAL A 222 6.17 18.22 -1.61
N ASN A 223 5.58 17.23 -2.27
CA ASN A 223 4.11 17.17 -2.40
C ASN A 223 3.44 17.08 -1.03
N THR A 224 2.36 17.83 -0.81
CA THR A 224 1.68 17.92 0.49
C THR A 224 0.18 18.24 0.28
N PRO A 225 -0.73 17.71 1.14
CA PRO A 225 -0.47 16.66 2.13
C PRO A 225 -0.24 15.30 1.44
N ALA A 226 0.73 14.52 1.90
CA ALA A 226 1.05 13.24 1.27
C ALA A 226 1.76 12.27 2.22
N ILE A 227 1.57 10.97 2.01
CA ILE A 227 2.43 9.95 2.61
C ILE A 227 3.51 9.61 1.59
N ILE A 228 4.78 9.75 2.00
CA ILE A 228 5.94 9.50 1.16
C ILE A 228 6.82 8.40 1.74
N ILE A 229 7.59 7.75 0.87
CA ILE A 229 8.70 6.88 1.25
C ILE A 229 9.99 7.58 0.87
N VAL A 230 10.94 7.69 1.79
CA VAL A 230 12.23 8.33 1.55
C VAL A 230 13.32 7.25 1.40
N LYS A 231 14.30 7.51 0.54
CA LYS A 231 15.50 6.69 0.38
C LYS A 231 16.72 7.49 0.83
N ASP A 232 17.70 6.87 1.50
CA ASP A 232 19.06 7.26 1.94
C ASP A 232 19.51 8.76 1.99
N LYS A 233 19.04 9.62 1.08
CA LYS A 233 19.17 11.08 1.05
C LYS A 233 17.81 11.68 0.71
N GLU A 234 17.29 12.54 1.57
CA GLU A 234 15.93 13.13 1.60
C GLU A 234 15.41 13.80 0.31
N VAL A 235 16.22 13.84 -0.75
CA VAL A 235 15.87 14.35 -2.08
C VAL A 235 15.20 13.26 -2.94
N ASP A 236 15.47 11.98 -2.69
CA ASP A 236 14.85 10.87 -3.43
C ASP A 236 13.69 10.28 -2.61
N TYR A 237 12.46 10.59 -3.01
CA TYR A 237 11.24 10.12 -2.36
C TYR A 237 10.22 9.60 -3.36
N LEU A 238 9.35 8.72 -2.88
CA LEU A 238 8.19 8.21 -3.60
C LEU A 238 6.91 8.71 -2.93
N ASN A 239 6.08 9.48 -3.65
CA ASN A 239 4.80 9.96 -3.16
C ASN A 239 3.70 8.91 -3.37
N LEU A 240 3.09 8.42 -2.30
CA LEU A 240 2.06 7.38 -2.35
C LEU A 240 0.63 7.92 -2.55
N ASP A 241 0.44 9.23 -2.66
CA ASP A 241 -0.83 9.80 -3.10
C ASP A 241 -1.11 9.38 -4.56
N PRO A 242 -2.35 9.02 -4.92
CA PRO A 242 -3.58 8.98 -4.13
C PRO A 242 -3.92 7.60 -3.57
N VAL A 243 -3.00 6.62 -3.61
CA VAL A 243 -3.31 5.24 -3.22
C VAL A 243 -3.17 4.99 -1.72
N LEU A 244 -2.38 5.81 -1.03
CA LEU A 244 -2.28 5.84 0.42
C LEU A 244 -2.45 7.28 0.90
N ILE A 245 -3.55 7.56 1.59
CA ILE A 245 -3.92 8.92 2.01
C ILE A 245 -4.07 8.98 3.54
N TYR A 246 -3.82 10.15 4.10
CA TYR A 246 -4.19 10.47 5.48
C TYR A 246 -5.38 11.42 5.47
N SER A 247 -6.45 11.10 6.20
CA SER A 247 -7.65 11.92 6.24
C SER A 247 -8.41 11.74 7.56
N ASN A 248 -9.26 12.69 7.90
CA ASN A 248 -10.25 12.59 8.98
C ASN A 248 -11.69 12.50 8.43
N GLU A 249 -11.86 12.32 7.11
CA GLU A 249 -13.16 12.28 6.44
C GLU A 249 -13.74 10.87 6.29
N GLY A 250 -13.13 9.87 6.92
CA GLY A 250 -13.71 8.52 7.03
C GLY A 250 -15.03 8.50 7.80
N GLU A 251 -15.76 7.39 7.71
CA GLU A 251 -17.07 7.17 8.33
C GLU A 251 -17.11 7.55 9.82
N ASN A 252 -16.05 7.21 10.58
CA ASN A 252 -15.98 7.50 12.01
C ASN A 252 -15.47 8.91 12.34
N ARG A 253 -15.05 9.69 11.33
CA ARG A 253 -14.44 11.02 11.48
C ARG A 253 -13.21 11.04 12.41
N ILE A 254 -12.50 9.91 12.48
CA ILE A 254 -11.24 9.76 13.21
C ILE A 254 -10.11 9.86 12.18
N PRO A 255 -9.07 10.69 12.42
CA PRO A 255 -7.90 10.74 11.56
C PRO A 255 -7.26 9.34 11.43
N ASP A 256 -7.05 8.90 10.20
CA ASP A 256 -6.48 7.59 9.90
C ASP A 256 -5.78 7.62 8.55
N ILE A 257 -4.99 6.57 8.32
CA ILE A 257 -4.44 6.26 7.01
C ILE A 257 -5.41 5.32 6.30
N PHE A 258 -5.65 5.62 5.03
CA PHE A 258 -6.57 4.88 4.18
C PHE A 258 -5.82 4.33 2.96
N MET A 259 -5.96 3.04 2.73
CA MET A 259 -5.38 2.34 1.57
C MET A 259 -6.44 2.14 0.49
N TYR A 260 -6.16 2.55 -0.73
CA TYR A 260 -7.05 2.39 -1.88
C TYR A 260 -7.45 0.91 -2.06
N ILE A 261 -8.72 0.60 -2.27
CA ILE A 261 -9.17 -0.79 -2.49
C ILE A 261 -9.96 -0.97 -3.78
N ASP A 262 -10.67 0.06 -4.25
CA ASP A 262 -11.64 -0.12 -5.31
C ASP A 262 -12.00 1.20 -5.98
N TRP A 263 -12.26 1.14 -7.27
CA TRP A 263 -12.89 2.21 -8.02
C TRP A 263 -13.89 1.62 -9.00
N ASP A 264 -15.17 1.67 -8.61
CA ASP A 264 -16.25 1.30 -9.49
C ASP A 264 -16.59 2.48 -10.43
N LYS A 265 -16.55 2.22 -11.73
CA LYS A 265 -16.72 3.22 -12.79
C LYS A 265 -18.07 3.92 -12.63
N GLY A 266 -18.03 5.22 -12.29
CA GLY A 266 -19.22 6.05 -12.10
C GLY A 266 -19.96 5.86 -10.77
N ARG A 267 -19.36 5.17 -9.79
CA ARG A 267 -19.90 5.10 -8.42
C ARG A 267 -19.03 5.83 -7.42
N VAL A 268 -18.07 5.11 -6.84
CA VAL A 268 -17.38 5.51 -5.62
C VAL A 268 -15.98 4.91 -5.63
N VAL A 269 -14.98 5.76 -5.38
CA VAL A 269 -13.63 5.29 -5.00
C VAL A 269 -13.65 4.97 -3.51
N LYS A 270 -13.16 3.77 -3.16
CA LYS A 270 -13.18 3.26 -1.80
C LYS A 270 -11.76 3.05 -1.30
N TYR A 271 -11.59 3.34 -0.02
CA TYR A 271 -10.38 3.04 0.73
C TYR A 271 -10.74 2.25 1.98
N LYS A 272 -9.82 1.36 2.41
CA LYS A 272 -9.91 0.68 3.70
C LYS A 272 -9.13 1.48 4.75
N PRO A 273 -9.65 1.63 5.97
CA PRO A 273 -8.89 2.20 7.08
C PRO A 273 -7.76 1.26 7.50
N VAL A 274 -6.68 1.82 8.04
CA VAL A 274 -5.64 1.06 8.72
C VAL A 274 -6.05 0.76 10.16
N TRP A 275 -6.58 1.75 10.88
CA TRP A 275 -6.97 1.61 12.28
C TRP A 275 -8.49 1.67 12.48
N ASN A 276 -9.01 2.85 12.79
CA ASN A 276 -10.36 3.09 13.30
C ASN A 276 -11.11 4.18 12.52
N GLY A 277 -10.57 4.65 11.39
CA GLY A 277 -11.21 5.68 10.56
C GLY A 277 -12.58 5.29 9.98
N GLY A 278 -12.94 4.01 10.05
CA GLY A 278 -14.16 3.47 9.44
C GLY A 278 -14.04 3.36 7.92
N SER A 279 -15.11 3.02 7.22
CA SER A 279 -15.07 2.95 5.76
C SER A 279 -14.79 4.33 5.17
N PHE A 280 -13.98 4.44 4.13
CA PHE A 280 -13.73 5.72 3.47
C PHE A 280 -14.18 5.67 2.01
N ASN A 281 -15.13 6.54 1.68
CA ASN A 281 -15.62 6.77 0.33
C ASN A 281 -15.19 8.17 -0.08
N LEU A 282 -14.59 8.29 -1.26
CA LEU A 282 -14.07 9.58 -1.73
C LEU A 282 -15.18 10.59 -2.06
N THR A 283 -16.38 10.11 -2.38
CA THR A 283 -17.50 10.96 -2.79
C THR A 283 -17.94 11.92 -1.68
N GLY A 284 -17.99 13.21 -1.99
CA GLY A 284 -18.36 14.28 -1.07
C GLY A 284 -17.25 14.71 -0.12
N THR A 285 -16.01 14.24 -0.31
CA THR A 285 -14.84 14.69 0.46
C THR A 285 -14.26 15.99 -0.11
N THR A 286 -13.50 16.70 0.72
CA THR A 286 -12.95 18.02 0.36
C THR A 286 -12.05 17.95 -0.90
N ASN A 287 -11.30 16.86 -1.05
CA ASN A 287 -10.33 16.67 -2.14
C ASN A 287 -10.81 15.71 -3.22
N GLU A 288 -12.13 15.39 -3.28
CA GLU A 288 -12.68 14.37 -4.17
C GLU A 288 -12.16 14.52 -5.61
N LEU A 289 -12.26 15.72 -6.17
CA LEU A 289 -11.92 15.95 -7.57
C LEU A 289 -10.41 15.84 -7.84
N GLU A 290 -9.59 16.34 -6.91
CA GLU A 290 -8.13 16.27 -7.01
C GLU A 290 -7.66 14.81 -6.96
N THR A 291 -8.12 14.06 -5.96
CA THR A 291 -7.82 12.64 -5.81
C THR A 291 -8.31 11.81 -7.01
N LEU A 292 -9.50 12.10 -7.56
CA LEU A 292 -9.99 11.46 -8.78
C LEU A 292 -9.08 11.74 -9.99
N ASN A 293 -8.63 12.98 -10.17
CA ASN A 293 -7.71 13.32 -11.27
C ASN A 293 -6.34 12.63 -11.10
N SER A 294 -5.84 12.52 -9.87
CA SER A 294 -4.61 11.76 -9.59
C SER A 294 -4.81 10.27 -9.89
N LEU A 295 -5.94 9.67 -9.50
CA LEU A 295 -6.25 8.28 -9.80
C LEU A 295 -6.40 8.02 -11.32
N LEU A 296 -6.93 8.99 -12.08
CA LEU A 296 -7.03 8.88 -13.54
C LEU A 296 -5.67 8.66 -14.21
N LYS A 297 -4.57 9.16 -13.63
CA LYS A 297 -3.21 8.96 -14.17
C LYS A 297 -2.83 7.49 -14.27
N PHE A 298 -3.27 6.67 -13.33
CA PHE A 298 -3.05 5.22 -13.41
C PHE A 298 -3.71 4.64 -14.66
N PHE A 299 -4.95 5.03 -14.97
CA PHE A 299 -5.66 4.53 -16.16
C PHE A 299 -5.08 5.10 -17.46
N GLU A 300 -4.60 6.34 -17.45
CA GLU A 300 -3.94 6.95 -18.61
C GLU A 300 -2.73 6.13 -19.07
N PHE A 301 -1.89 5.68 -18.13
CA PHE A 301 -0.68 4.90 -18.45
C PHE A 301 -0.93 3.40 -18.53
N PHE A 302 -1.83 2.87 -17.69
CA PHE A 302 -1.97 1.44 -17.47
C PHE A 302 -3.28 0.84 -17.99
N ALA A 303 -4.12 1.59 -18.71
CA ALA A 303 -5.32 1.01 -19.32
C ALA A 303 -5.36 1.25 -20.83
N ALA A 304 -6.19 0.48 -21.53
CA ALA A 304 -6.54 0.78 -22.92
C ALA A 304 -7.30 2.10 -23.00
N GLU A 305 -7.13 2.82 -24.11
CA GLU A 305 -7.73 4.16 -24.32
C GLU A 305 -9.25 4.18 -24.10
N SER A 306 -9.96 3.14 -24.53
CA SER A 306 -11.41 3.01 -24.34
C SER A 306 -11.82 2.89 -22.86
N VAL A 307 -10.98 2.27 -22.04
CA VAL A 307 -11.21 2.14 -20.59
C VAL A 307 -10.93 3.48 -19.92
N TYR A 308 -9.77 4.09 -20.20
CA TYR A 308 -9.38 5.39 -19.67
C TYR A 308 -10.41 6.47 -19.99
N SER A 309 -10.79 6.62 -21.27
CA SER A 309 -11.81 7.56 -21.72
C SER A 309 -13.12 7.43 -20.94
N GLY A 310 -13.52 6.19 -20.61
CA GLY A 310 -14.71 5.95 -19.81
C GLY A 310 -14.61 6.42 -18.35
N TYR A 311 -13.45 6.27 -17.70
CA TYR A 311 -13.22 6.80 -16.36
C TYR A 311 -13.13 8.32 -16.39
N LYS A 312 -12.43 8.88 -17.39
CA LYS A 312 -12.29 10.32 -17.60
C LYS A 312 -13.65 11.01 -17.76
N GLU A 313 -14.52 10.47 -18.62
CA GLU A 313 -15.89 11.00 -18.81
C GLU A 313 -16.70 10.98 -17.50
N SER A 314 -16.51 9.95 -16.67
CA SER A 314 -17.19 9.84 -15.37
C SER A 314 -16.74 10.94 -14.40
N VAL A 315 -15.43 11.23 -14.35
CA VAL A 315 -14.88 12.32 -13.53
C VAL A 315 -15.30 13.69 -14.06
N GLU A 316 -15.34 13.88 -15.38
CA GLU A 316 -15.79 15.14 -16.00
C GLU A 316 -17.25 15.45 -15.72
N LYS A 317 -18.13 14.42 -15.68
CA LYS A 317 -19.54 14.60 -15.29
C LYS A 317 -19.69 15.11 -13.86
N LEU A 318 -18.84 14.66 -12.94
CA LEU A 318 -18.85 15.12 -11.55
C LEU A 318 -18.45 16.61 -11.42
N LYS A 319 -17.56 17.10 -12.30
CA LYS A 319 -17.18 18.54 -12.34
C LYS A 319 -18.34 19.46 -12.69
N VAL A 320 -19.26 18.99 -13.54
CA VAL A 320 -20.41 19.80 -14.00
C VAL A 320 -21.52 19.85 -12.94
N SER A 321 -21.52 18.92 -11.98
CA SER A 321 -22.52 18.84 -10.91
C SER A 321 -22.11 19.48 -9.58
N ALA A 322 -20.85 19.91 -9.43
CA ALA A 322 -20.30 20.55 -8.23
C ALA A 322 -20.36 22.09 -8.34
#